data_AF-A0A261BUV4-F1
#
_entry.id   AF-A0A261BUV4-F1
#
_cell.length_a   1.000
_cell.length_b   1.000
_cell.length_c   1.000
_cell.angle_alpha   90.00
_cell.angle_beta   90.00
_cell.angle_gamma   90.00
#
_symmetry.space_group_name_H-M   'P 1'
#
loop_
_entity.id
_entity.type
_entity.pdbx_description
1 polymer ?
#
loop_
_entity_poly.entity_id
_entity_poly.type
_entity_poly.pdbx_seq_one_letter_code
_entity_poly.pdbx_strand_id
1 'polypeptide(L)'
;VIKLQKEKLRIWRSQGNSTRYKEVSNLLKRRLRQEEKALHERRLENGNPKEFFNFINSRYKENNEIGVLKNKTNEPINDAFEKAEIFSECFSENFALLECPPFSLFPPTSLIYCFQIP
;
A
#
# COMPACT_ATOMS: atom_id res chain seq x y z
N VAL A 1 15.43 7.97 4.99
CA VAL A 1 13.99 7.61 5.00
C VAL A 1 13.55 6.89 6.28
N ILE A 2 14.20 5.80 6.68
CA ILE A 2 13.81 4.98 7.86
C ILE A 2 13.68 5.79 9.17
N LYS A 3 14.62 6.69 9.45
CA LYS A 3 14.55 7.56 10.64
C LYS A 3 13.26 8.41 10.69
N LEU A 4 12.84 8.94 9.55
CA LEU A 4 11.61 9.75 9.43
C LEU A 4 10.34 8.89 9.55
N GLN A 5 10.36 7.64 9.07
CA GLN A 5 9.25 6.69 9.28
C GLN A 5 9.07 6.36 10.77
N LYS A 6 10.17 6.06 11.47
CA LYS A 6 10.15 5.78 12.91
C LYS A 6 9.67 7.00 13.71
N GLU A 7 10.13 8.20 13.35
CA GLU A 7 9.69 9.44 14.00
C GLU A 7 8.22 9.75 13.74
N LYS A 8 7.75 9.60 12.48
CA LYS A 8 6.34 9.76 12.13
C LYS A 8 5.45 8.84 12.97
N LEU A 9 5.82 7.57 13.09
CA LEU A 9 5.08 6.59 13.89
C LEU A 9 5.09 6.93 15.38
N ARG A 10 6.24 7.36 15.91
CA ARG A 10 6.36 7.81 17.31
C ARG A 10 5.42 8.97 17.59
N ILE A 11 5.42 10.01 16.75
CA ILE A 11 4.55 11.18 16.93
C ILE A 11 3.09 10.76 16.84
N TRP A 12 2.71 9.94 15.85
CA TRP A 12 1.35 9.43 15.71
C TRP A 12 0.85 8.74 16.99
N ARG A 13 1.66 7.85 17.57
CA ARG A 13 1.31 7.13 18.81
C ARG A 13 1.16 8.07 20.02
N SER A 14 1.92 9.17 20.05
CA SER A 14 1.94 10.09 21.20
C SER A 14 0.95 11.27 21.10
N GLN A 15 0.68 11.76 19.89
CA GLN A 15 0.02 13.05 19.65
C GLN A 15 -1.06 12.96 18.54
N GLY A 16 -1.22 11.80 17.89
CA GLY A 16 -2.15 11.63 16.78
C GLY A 16 -1.84 12.55 15.59
N ASN A 17 -2.89 13.13 14.99
CA ASN A 17 -2.81 13.95 13.77
C ASN A 17 -2.37 15.41 14.06
N SER A 18 -1.31 15.58 14.84
CA SER A 18 -0.79 16.91 15.21
C SER A 18 -0.11 17.64 14.03
N THR A 19 0.10 18.95 14.16
CA THR A 19 0.85 19.75 13.17
C THR A 19 2.24 19.14 12.93
N ARG A 20 2.93 18.75 14.00
CA ARG A 20 4.24 18.10 13.95
C ARG A 20 4.19 16.77 13.19
N TYR A 21 3.13 15.97 13.36
CA TYR A 21 2.93 14.76 12.57
C TYR A 21 2.83 15.07 11.08
N LYS A 22 2.03 16.08 10.71
CA LYS A 22 1.84 16.51 9.31
C LYS A 22 3.16 17.01 8.69
N GLU A 23 3.94 17.78 9.42
CA GLU A 23 5.26 18.25 8.98
C GLU A 23 6.22 17.11 8.69
N VAL A 24 6.37 16.15 9.63
CA VAL A 24 7.23 14.99 9.45
C VAL A 24 6.73 14.09 8.31
N SER A 25 5.41 13.93 8.17
CA SER A 25 4.79 13.19 7.06
C SER A 25 5.10 13.85 5.71
N ASN A 26 4.99 15.18 5.61
CA ASN A 26 5.29 15.93 4.39
C ASN A 26 6.78 15.91 4.07
N LEU A 27 7.66 15.98 5.07
CA LEU A 27 9.09 15.82 4.90
C LEU A 27 9.44 14.42 4.39
N LEU A 28 8.84 13.37 4.96
CA LEU A 28 9.02 11.99 4.52
C LEU A 28 8.59 11.82 3.06
N LYS A 29 7.40 12.32 2.69
CA LYS A 29 6.90 12.27 1.30
C LYS A 29 7.86 12.96 0.32
N ARG A 30 8.38 14.15 0.67
CA ARG A 30 9.35 14.87 -0.15
C ARG A 30 10.63 14.07 -0.34
N ARG A 31 11.18 13.49 0.74
CA ARG A 31 12.40 12.67 0.68
C ARG A 31 12.22 11.41 -0.17
N LEU A 32 11.07 10.74 -0.05
CA LEU A 32 10.75 9.58 -0.87
C LEU A 32 10.72 9.93 -2.36
N ARG A 33 10.03 11.01 -2.74
CA ARG A 33 9.99 11.48 -4.14
C ARG A 33 11.37 11.86 -4.68
N GLN A 34 12.20 12.51 -3.86
CA GLN A 34 13.57 12.86 -4.25
C GLN A 34 14.43 11.63 -4.47
N GLU A 35 14.35 10.63 -3.58
CA GLU A 35 15.07 9.37 -3.72
C GLU A 35 14.62 8.62 -4.98
N GLU A 36 13.31 8.51 -5.20
CA GLU A 36 12.76 7.87 -6.40
C GLU A 36 13.23 8.58 -7.68
N LYS A 37 13.17 9.92 -7.70
CA LYS A 37 13.66 10.71 -8.83
C LYS A 37 15.16 10.48 -9.08
N ALA A 38 15.99 10.51 -8.03
CA ALA A 38 17.43 10.30 -8.15
C ALA A 38 17.78 8.87 -8.61
N LEU A 39 17.04 7.85 -8.13
CA LEU A 39 17.18 6.48 -8.60
C LEU A 39 16.78 6.35 -10.07
N HIS A 40 15.72 7.02 -10.47
CA HIS A 40 15.27 7.06 -11.86
C HIS A 40 16.33 7.69 -12.77
N GLU A 41 16.82 8.88 -12.43
CA GLU A 41 17.88 9.59 -13.16
C GLU A 41 19.16 8.74 -13.25
N ARG A 42 19.60 8.11 -12.15
CA ARG A 42 20.76 7.20 -12.19
C ARG A 42 20.59 6.03 -13.16
N ARG A 43 19.40 5.44 -13.23
CA ARG A 43 19.11 4.31 -14.14
C ARG A 43 19.09 4.76 -15.61
N LEU A 44 18.74 6.02 -15.88
CA LEU A 44 18.76 6.60 -17.21
C LEU A 44 20.18 7.02 -17.64
N GLU A 45 20.96 7.60 -16.73
CA GLU A 45 22.28 8.20 -17.04
C GLU A 45 23.43 7.19 -17.07
N ASN A 46 23.40 6.15 -16.23
CA ASN A 46 24.55 5.25 -15.99
C ASN A 46 24.26 3.77 -16.29
N GLY A 47 23.17 3.45 -16.97
CA GLY A 47 22.73 2.08 -17.23
C GLY A 47 23.32 1.45 -18.49
N ASN A 48 23.72 0.18 -18.42
CA ASN A 48 23.82 -0.71 -19.59
C ASN A 48 22.54 -0.57 -20.44
N PRO A 49 22.58 -0.49 -21.79
CA PRO A 49 21.40 -0.47 -22.64
C PRO A 49 20.33 -1.51 -22.26
N LYS A 50 20.74 -2.71 -21.83
CA LYS A 50 19.84 -3.75 -21.32
C LYS A 50 19.06 -3.32 -20.07
N GLU A 51 19.71 -2.66 -19.11
CA GLU A 51 19.07 -2.14 -17.89
C GLU A 51 18.09 -1.01 -18.23
N PHE A 52 18.42 -0.16 -19.20
CA PHE A 52 17.50 0.87 -19.71
C PHE A 52 16.23 0.23 -20.30
N PHE A 53 16.37 -0.70 -21.25
CA PHE A 53 15.21 -1.36 -21.87
C PHE A 53 14.41 -2.20 -20.85
N ASN A 54 15.07 -2.88 -19.92
CA ASN A 54 14.40 -3.58 -18.81
C ASN A 54 13.59 -2.60 -17.95
N PHE A 55 14.17 -1.45 -17.61
CA PHE A 55 13.51 -0.42 -16.83
C PHE A 55 12.27 0.14 -17.55
N ILE A 56 12.40 0.49 -18.84
CA ILE A 56 11.27 0.94 -19.66
C ILE A 56 10.20 -0.15 -19.75
N ASN A 57 10.56 -1.39 -20.07
CA ASN A 57 9.62 -2.50 -20.17
C ASN A 57 8.88 -2.78 -18.85
N SER A 58 9.55 -2.60 -17.69
CA SER A 58 8.91 -2.76 -16.38
C SER A 58 7.86 -1.69 -16.05
N ARG A 59 7.93 -0.52 -16.69
CA ARG A 59 6.97 0.59 -16.52
C ARG A 59 5.80 0.51 -17.50
N TYR A 60 5.99 -0.09 -18.67
CA TYR A 60 4.93 -0.31 -19.67
C TYR A 60 4.12 -1.58 -19.44
N LYS A 61 4.70 -2.61 -18.80
CA LYS A 61 3.92 -3.73 -18.29
C LYS A 61 3.19 -3.28 -17.04
N GLU A 62 1.94 -2.86 -17.19
CA GLU A 62 1.03 -2.78 -16.05
C GLU A 62 0.88 -4.20 -15.48
N ASN A 63 1.62 -4.52 -14.43
CA ASN A 63 1.35 -5.70 -13.59
C ASN A 63 0.11 -5.43 -12.69
N ASN A 64 -0.91 -4.76 -13.23
CA ASN A 64 -2.20 -4.55 -12.58
C ASN A 64 -3.12 -5.74 -12.86
N GLU A 65 -2.58 -6.95 -13.00
CA GLU A 65 -3.40 -8.14 -12.94
C GLU A 65 -3.85 -8.26 -11.49
N ILE A 66 -5.06 -7.75 -11.20
CA ILE A 66 -5.81 -8.16 -10.02
C ILE A 66 -5.82 -9.69 -10.08
N GLY A 67 -5.08 -10.32 -9.17
CA GLY A 67 -4.95 -11.77 -9.14
C GLY A 67 -6.34 -12.41 -9.05
N VAL A 68 -6.48 -13.63 -9.59
CA VAL A 68 -7.74 -14.38 -9.53
C VAL A 68 -8.18 -14.47 -8.07
N LEU A 69 -9.41 -14.05 -7.77
CA LEU A 69 -9.97 -14.15 -6.42
C LEU A 69 -10.08 -15.63 -6.05
N LYS A 70 -9.59 -15.99 -4.87
CA LYS A 70 -9.62 -17.38 -4.39
C LYS A 70 -10.39 -17.49 -3.09
N ASN A 71 -11.03 -18.64 -2.90
CA ASN A 71 -11.71 -18.97 -1.65
C ASN A 71 -10.69 -19.43 -0.58
N LYS A 72 -11.20 -19.77 0.61
CA LYS A 72 -10.39 -20.29 1.74
C LYS A 72 -9.70 -21.63 1.41
N THR A 73 -10.17 -22.37 0.41
CA THR A 73 -9.54 -23.60 -0.12
C THR A 73 -8.56 -23.32 -1.27
N ASN A 74 -8.26 -22.05 -1.55
CA ASN A 74 -7.32 -21.59 -2.58
C ASN A 74 -7.77 -21.91 -4.02
N GLU A 75 -9.06 -22.13 -4.22
CA GLU A 75 -9.69 -22.38 -5.52
C GLU A 75 -10.18 -21.06 -6.13
N PRO A 76 -10.06 -20.88 -7.45
CA PRO A 76 -10.46 -19.67 -8.14
C PRO A 76 -11.98 -19.51 -8.19
N ILE A 77 -12.46 -18.32 -7.83
CA ILE A 77 -13.89 -17.99 -7.77
C ILE A 77 -14.26 -17.15 -8.98
N ASN A 78 -15.23 -17.65 -9.75
CA ASN A 78 -15.74 -16.94 -10.91
C ASN A 78 -17.18 -16.44 -10.71
N ASP A 79 -17.93 -17.06 -9.81
CA ASP A 79 -19.33 -16.75 -9.56
C ASP A 79 -19.52 -15.44 -8.77
N ALA A 80 -20.58 -14.68 -9.12
CA ALA A 80 -20.85 -13.37 -8.53
C ALA A 80 -21.38 -13.46 -7.10
N PHE A 81 -22.14 -14.50 -6.79
CA PHE A 81 -22.67 -14.72 -5.44
C PHE A 81 -21.55 -15.14 -4.49
N GLU A 82 -20.70 -16.07 -4.92
CA GLU A 82 -19.54 -16.53 -4.14
C GLU A 82 -18.53 -15.39 -3.87
N LYS A 83 -18.33 -14.49 -4.86
CA LYS A 83 -17.58 -13.24 -4.64
C LYS A 83 -18.20 -12.40 -3.53
N ALA A 84 -19.51 -12.16 -3.60
CA ALA A 84 -20.22 -11.32 -2.63
C ALA A 84 -20.16 -11.89 -1.21
N GLU A 85 -20.26 -13.21 -1.05
CA GLU A 85 -20.13 -13.86 0.25
C GLU A 85 -18.73 -13.65 0.85
N ILE A 86 -17.66 -13.85 0.08
CA ILE A 86 -16.30 -13.63 0.61
C ILE A 86 -16.04 -12.18 0.97
N PHE A 87 -16.53 -11.23 0.16
CA PHE A 87 -16.44 -9.83 0.52
C PHE A 87 -17.22 -9.51 1.80
N SER A 88 -18.44 -10.06 1.94
CA SER A 88 -19.28 -9.89 3.12
C SER A 88 -18.67 -10.51 4.38
N GLU A 89 -18.10 -11.71 4.25
CA GLU A 89 -17.40 -12.41 5.32
C GLU A 89 -16.15 -11.66 5.76
N CYS A 90 -15.27 -11.30 4.81
CA CYS A 90 -14.08 -10.51 5.07
C CYS A 90 -14.41 -9.15 5.70
N PHE A 91 -15.48 -8.50 5.24
CA PHE A 91 -15.96 -7.26 5.82
C PHE A 91 -16.44 -7.48 7.26
N SER A 92 -17.29 -8.49 7.50
CA SER A 92 -17.84 -8.78 8.82
C SER A 92 -16.75 -9.13 9.83
N GLU A 93 -15.77 -9.96 9.46
CA GLU A 93 -14.64 -10.32 10.30
C GLU A 93 -13.78 -9.11 10.73
N ASN A 94 -13.71 -8.07 9.89
CA ASN A 94 -12.80 -6.93 10.12
C ASN A 94 -13.50 -5.63 10.52
N PHE A 95 -14.81 -5.50 10.30
CA PHE A 95 -15.59 -4.28 10.51
C PHE A 95 -16.75 -4.42 11.50
N ALA A 96 -17.24 -5.64 11.81
CA ALA A 96 -18.45 -5.80 12.64
C ALA A 96 -18.26 -5.53 14.14
N LEU A 97 -17.03 -5.33 14.63
CA LEU A 97 -16.75 -5.04 16.04
C LEU A 97 -16.46 -3.56 16.35
N LEU A 98 -16.61 -2.67 15.36
CA LEU A 98 -16.47 -1.24 15.60
C LEU A 98 -17.83 -0.63 15.94
N GLU A 99 -18.09 -0.42 17.24
CA GLU A 99 -18.69 0.85 17.65
C GLU A 99 -17.75 1.95 17.15
N CYS A 100 -17.90 2.36 15.89
CA CYS A 100 -17.00 3.27 15.22
C CYS A 100 -17.29 4.69 15.73
N PRO A 101 -16.36 5.37 16.46
CA PRO A 101 -16.39 6.82 16.49
C PRO A 101 -16.11 7.33 15.08
N PRO A 102 -16.72 8.45 14.66
CA PRO A 102 -16.60 8.91 13.30
C PRO A 102 -15.14 9.33 13.05
N PHE A 103 -14.60 8.95 11.89
CA PHE A 103 -13.29 9.34 11.35
C PHE A 103 -12.05 8.58 11.88
N SER A 104 -11.88 7.34 11.43
CA SER A 104 -10.53 6.85 11.10
C SER A 104 -10.44 6.56 9.60
N LEU A 105 -9.65 7.38 8.89
CA LEU A 105 -9.41 7.30 7.44
C LEU A 105 -8.37 6.23 7.06
N PHE A 106 -8.12 5.28 7.97
CA PHE A 106 -7.25 4.13 7.70
C PHE A 106 -8.00 2.87 8.15
N PRO A 107 -8.10 1.86 7.28
CA PRO A 107 -8.62 0.58 7.72
C PRO A 107 -7.72 0.04 8.85
N PRO A 108 -8.28 -0.66 9.86
CA PRO A 108 -7.49 -1.34 10.88
C PRO A 108 -6.41 -2.19 10.22
N THR A 109 -5.23 -2.27 10.87
CA THR A 109 -4.03 -2.95 10.35
C THR A 109 -4.28 -4.39 9.89
N SER A 110 -5.36 -5.03 10.34
CA SER A 110 -5.87 -6.33 9.91
C SER A 110 -6.22 -6.38 8.41
N LEU A 111 -6.81 -5.31 7.86
CA LEU A 111 -7.19 -5.22 6.44
C LEU A 111 -6.02 -5.01 5.49
N ILE A 112 -4.87 -4.53 6.00
CA ILE A 112 -3.65 -4.42 5.20
C ILE A 112 -3.14 -5.81 4.80
N TYR A 113 -3.31 -6.81 5.67
CA TYR A 113 -2.92 -8.20 5.39
C TYR A 113 -3.92 -8.93 4.48
N CYS A 114 -5.22 -8.62 4.55
CA CYS A 114 -6.23 -9.29 3.72
C CYS A 114 -6.16 -8.91 2.23
N PHE A 115 -5.72 -7.70 1.90
CA PHE A 115 -5.64 -7.22 0.51
C PHE A 115 -4.22 -7.14 -0.05
N GLN A 116 -3.30 -7.93 0.52
CA GLN A 116 -1.96 -8.05 0.00
C GLN A 116 -1.98 -8.96 -1.24
N ILE A 117 -2.37 -8.36 -2.38
CA ILE A 117 -2.06 -8.89 -3.71
C ILE A 117 -0.52 -8.87 -3.83
N PRO A 118 0.12 -9.98 -4.24
CA PRO A 118 1.59 -10.05 -4.37
C PRO A 118 2.18 -8.96 -5.27
#